data_AF-A0AB39BKH4-F1
#
_entry.id   AF-A0AB39BKH4-F1
#
_cell.length_a   1.000
_cell.length_b   1.000
_cell.length_c   1.000
_cell.angle_alpha   90.00
_cell.angle_beta   90.00
_cell.angle_gamma   90.00
#
_symmetry.space_group_name_H-M   'P 1'
#
loop_
_entity.id
_entity.type
_entity.pdbx_description
1 polymer ?
#
loop_
_entity_poly.entity_id
_entity_poly.type
_entity_poly.pdbx_seq_one_letter_code
_entity_poly.pdbx_strand_id
1 'polypeptide(L)'
;MNRLKRLLHGDSRDPRVALEQIVGTKADPNSAAPQPEAIAWGARVLAEHQVDPAASPVRAVAALRASEPHLDLRPAVYLVDHLAARPV
;
A
#
# COMPACT_ATOMS: atom_id res chain seq x y z
N MET A 1 7.57 -16.80 -11.27
CA MET A 1 8.75 -15.90 -11.20
C MET A 1 9.30 -15.92 -9.77
N ASN A 2 10.60 -16.14 -9.58
CA ASN A 2 11.22 -16.46 -8.27
C ASN A 2 11.42 -15.24 -7.35
N ARG A 3 11.06 -15.38 -6.07
CA ARG A 3 11.17 -14.39 -4.97
C ARG A 3 12.53 -13.69 -4.89
N LEU A 4 13.61 -14.40 -5.23
CA LEU A 4 15.00 -13.91 -5.20
C LEU A 4 15.26 -12.75 -6.18
N LYS A 5 14.65 -12.79 -7.38
CA LYS A 5 14.83 -11.73 -8.39
C LYS A 5 14.17 -10.40 -7.99
N ARG A 6 13.07 -10.44 -7.22
CA ARG A 6 12.38 -9.23 -6.71
C ARG A 6 13.23 -8.45 -5.71
N LEU A 7 13.98 -9.16 -4.86
CA LEU A 7 14.84 -8.54 -3.86
C LEU A 7 16.08 -7.87 -4.48
N LEU A 8 16.54 -8.35 -5.64
CA LEU A 8 17.78 -7.89 -6.28
C LEU A 8 17.58 -6.78 -7.32
N HIS A 9 16.45 -6.76 -8.04
CA HIS A 9 16.25 -5.84 -9.17
C HIS A 9 15.23 -4.74 -8.94
N GLY A 10 14.61 -4.69 -7.75
CA GLY A 10 13.44 -3.86 -7.52
C GLY A 10 12.22 -4.47 -8.21
N ASP A 11 11.13 -4.58 -7.47
CA ASP A 11 9.88 -5.10 -8.02
C ASP A 11 9.27 -4.04 -8.95
N SER A 12 9.42 -4.19 -10.27
CA SER A 12 8.88 -3.28 -11.28
C SER A 12 7.38 -3.45 -11.53
N ARG A 13 6.70 -4.31 -10.75
CA ARG A 13 5.25 -4.45 -10.82
C ARG A 13 4.57 -3.18 -10.34
N ASP A 14 3.49 -2.84 -11.03
CA ASP A 14 2.62 -1.74 -10.67
C ASP A 14 2.05 -1.97 -9.26
N PRO A 15 2.29 -1.07 -8.29
CA PRO A 15 1.79 -1.23 -6.93
C PRO A 15 0.26 -1.26 -6.88
N ARG A 16 -0.44 -0.65 -7.85
CA ARG A 16 -1.91 -0.67 -7.93
C ARG A 16 -2.43 -2.08 -8.16
N VAL A 17 -1.77 -2.87 -9.00
CA VAL A 17 -2.14 -4.27 -9.28
C VAL A 17 -1.99 -5.15 -8.04
N ALA A 18 -0.96 -4.89 -7.22
CA ALA A 18 -0.81 -5.60 -5.95
C ALA A 18 -1.94 -5.25 -4.96
N LEU A 19 -2.38 -3.98 -4.94
CA LEU A 19 -3.51 -3.54 -4.12
C LEU A 19 -4.85 -4.14 -4.60
N GLU A 20 -5.04 -4.39 -5.91
CA GLU A 20 -6.23 -5.09 -6.43
C GLU A 20 -6.44 -6.44 -5.75
N GLN A 21 -5.35 -7.17 -5.47
CA GLN A 21 -5.43 -8.48 -4.83
C GLN A 21 -5.88 -8.40 -3.37
N ILE A 22 -5.71 -7.25 -2.74
CA ILE A 22 -6.07 -7.02 -1.34
C ILE A 22 -7.51 -6.54 -1.23
N VAL A 23 -7.91 -5.58 -2.07
CA VAL A 23 -9.24 -4.95 -1.97
C VAL A 23 -10.27 -5.49 -2.96
N GLY A 24 -9.86 -6.32 -3.92
CA GLY A 24 -10.75 -6.92 -4.93
C GLY A 24 -11.23 -5.97 -6.02
N THR A 25 -10.89 -4.67 -5.93
CA THR A 25 -11.23 -3.65 -6.92
C THR A 25 -10.08 -3.43 -7.90
N LYS A 26 -10.38 -3.37 -9.20
CA LYS A 26 -9.41 -3.07 -10.24
C LYS A 26 -8.93 -1.62 -10.18
N ALA A 27 -7.66 -1.39 -10.49
CA ALA A 27 -7.12 -0.05 -10.68
C ALA A 27 -7.78 0.62 -11.90
N ASP A 28 -8.06 1.92 -11.80
CA ASP A 28 -8.44 2.71 -12.96
C ASP A 28 -7.21 2.86 -13.88
N PRO A 29 -7.27 2.37 -15.13
CA PRO A 29 -6.14 2.47 -16.06
C PRO A 29 -5.76 3.93 -16.38
N ASN A 30 -6.66 4.89 -16.17
CA ASN A 30 -6.43 6.31 -16.45
C ASN A 30 -5.98 7.12 -15.23
N SER A 31 -5.88 6.51 -14.04
CA SER A 31 -5.52 7.21 -12.80
C SER A 31 -4.23 6.66 -12.21
N ALA A 32 -3.29 7.53 -11.90
CA ALA A 32 -2.08 7.16 -11.16
C ALA A 32 -2.30 6.97 -9.65
N ALA A 33 -3.52 7.16 -9.14
CA ALA A 33 -3.85 7.04 -7.72
C ALA A 33 -4.15 5.57 -7.32
N PRO A 34 -4.06 5.23 -6.02
CA PRO A 34 -4.57 3.96 -5.51
C PRO A 34 -6.09 3.90 -5.67
N GLN A 35 -6.63 2.68 -5.66
CA GLN A 35 -8.07 2.45 -5.61
C GLN A 35 -8.66 3.09 -4.34
N PRO A 36 -9.83 3.74 -4.41
CA PRO A 36 -10.49 4.30 -3.22
C PRO A 36 -10.66 3.30 -2.09
N GLU A 37 -10.93 2.04 -2.41
CA GLU A 37 -11.06 0.94 -1.45
C GLU A 37 -9.73 0.58 -0.79
N ALA A 38 -8.61 0.70 -1.52
CA ALA A 38 -7.27 0.53 -0.95
C ALA A 38 -6.94 1.68 0.01
N ILE A 39 -7.32 2.91 -0.32
CA ILE A 39 -7.20 4.07 0.58
C ILE A 39 -8.05 3.85 1.83
N ALA A 40 -9.31 3.46 1.68
CA ALA A 40 -10.22 3.22 2.81
C ALA A 40 -9.74 2.07 3.71
N TRP A 41 -9.27 0.96 3.11
CA TRP A 41 -8.67 -0.14 3.85
C TRP A 41 -7.43 0.31 4.63
N GLY A 42 -6.50 1.01 3.99
CA GLY A 42 -5.28 1.49 4.62
C GLY A 42 -5.57 2.48 5.76
N ALA A 43 -6.48 3.43 5.54
CA ALA A 43 -6.91 4.38 6.56
C ALA A 43 -7.51 3.67 7.79
N ARG A 44 -8.34 2.65 7.59
CA ARG A 44 -8.91 1.84 8.68
C ARG A 44 -7.83 1.12 9.47
N VAL A 45 -6.90 0.44 8.80
CA VAL A 45 -5.79 -0.26 9.46
C VAL A 45 -4.95 0.72 10.29
N LEU A 46 -4.61 1.88 9.73
CA LEU A 46 -3.81 2.87 10.45
C LEU A 46 -4.55 3.45 11.65
N ALA A 47 -5.87 3.64 11.55
CA ALA A 47 -6.71 4.04 12.69
C ALA A 47 -6.74 2.97 13.79
N GLU A 48 -6.89 1.70 13.44
CA GLU A 48 -6.87 0.56 14.39
C GLU A 48 -5.54 0.47 15.14
N HIS A 49 -4.43 0.75 14.45
CA HIS A 49 -3.09 0.76 15.03
C HIS A 49 -2.69 2.10 15.67
N GLN A 50 -3.55 3.12 15.62
CA GLN A 50 -3.30 4.49 16.10
C GLN A 50 -2.00 5.08 15.51
N VAL A 51 -1.75 4.86 14.23
CA VAL A 51 -0.56 5.35 13.52
C VAL A 51 -0.96 6.46 12.55
N ASP A 52 -0.32 7.62 12.71
CA ASP A 52 -0.38 8.68 11.71
C ASP A 52 0.67 8.43 10.60
N PRO A 53 0.25 8.24 9.33
CA PRO A 53 1.17 8.01 8.23
C PRO A 53 2.09 9.19 7.92
N ALA A 54 1.67 10.44 8.18
CA ALA A 54 2.50 11.63 7.95
C ALA A 54 3.56 11.79 9.05
N ALA A 55 3.20 11.51 10.31
CA ALA A 55 4.14 11.61 11.43
C ALA A 55 5.08 10.41 11.55
N SER A 56 4.66 9.22 11.10
CA SER A 56 5.42 7.97 11.28
C SER A 56 5.26 7.00 10.10
N PRO A 57 5.76 7.35 8.90
CA PRO A 57 5.55 6.55 7.68
C PRO A 57 6.10 5.13 7.77
N VAL A 58 7.25 4.92 8.43
CA VAL A 58 7.83 3.58 8.63
C VAL A 58 6.92 2.70 9.50
N ARG A 59 6.33 3.27 10.57
CA ARG A 59 5.37 2.55 11.41
C ARG A 59 4.07 2.27 10.66
N ALA A 60 3.65 3.18 9.79
CA ALA A 60 2.46 2.99 8.94
C ALA A 60 2.67 1.83 7.97
N VAL A 61 3.82 1.78 7.28
CA VAL A 61 4.18 0.65 6.41
C VAL A 61 4.21 -0.66 7.18
N ALA A 62 4.81 -0.66 8.38
CA ALA A 62 4.86 -1.84 9.23
C ALA A 62 3.46 -2.31 9.67
N ALA A 63 2.56 -1.39 10.02
CA ALA A 63 1.18 -1.70 10.38
C ALA A 63 0.42 -2.33 9.20
N LEU A 64 0.48 -1.73 8.00
CA LEU A 64 -0.16 -2.29 6.81
C LEU A 64 0.32 -3.71 6.49
N ARG A 65 1.63 -3.95 6.57
CA ARG A 65 2.23 -5.27 6.30
C ARG A 65 1.99 -6.28 7.41
N ALA A 66 1.73 -5.83 8.64
CA ALA A 66 1.30 -6.71 9.72
C ALA A 66 -0.15 -7.17 9.52
N SER A 67 -1.02 -6.28 9.02
CA SER A 67 -2.42 -6.60 8.73
C SER A 67 -2.59 -7.44 7.46
N GLU A 68 -1.76 -7.24 6.43
CA GLU A 68 -1.71 -8.10 5.25
C GLU A 68 -0.26 -8.57 4.98
N PRO A 69 0.14 -9.76 5.47
CA PRO A 69 1.50 -10.28 5.33
C PRO A 69 1.97 -10.48 3.88
N HIS A 70 1.05 -10.63 2.93
CA HIS A 70 1.37 -10.81 1.51
C HIS A 70 1.56 -9.48 0.79
N LEU A 71 1.28 -8.34 1.45
CA LEU A 71 1.55 -7.02 0.93
C LEU A 71 3.08 -6.79 0.87
N ASP A 72 3.57 -6.77 -0.36
CA ASP A 72 4.97 -6.45 -0.64
C ASP A 72 5.31 -5.00 -0.20
N LEU A 73 6.59 -4.73 0.04
CA LEU A 73 7.03 -3.44 0.60
C LEU A 73 6.66 -2.24 -0.30
N ARG A 74 6.83 -2.38 -1.62
CA ARG A 74 6.59 -1.29 -2.58
C ARG A 74 5.13 -0.81 -2.59
N PRO A 75 4.11 -1.67 -2.75
CA PRO A 75 2.72 -1.22 -2.65
C PRO A 75 2.34 -0.70 -1.27
N ALA A 76 2.96 -1.19 -0.18
CA ALA A 76 2.76 -0.63 1.15
C ALA A 76 3.28 0.81 1.26
N VAL A 77 4.51 1.07 0.83
CA VAL A 77 5.09 2.43 0.80
C VAL A 77 4.25 3.36 -0.06
N TYR A 78 3.91 2.91 -1.28
CA TYR A 78 3.08 3.67 -2.20
C TYR A 78 1.73 4.08 -1.58
N LEU A 79 1.04 3.16 -0.89
CA LEU A 79 -0.22 3.48 -0.24
C LEU A 79 -0.03 4.44 0.95
N VAL A 80 1.04 4.28 1.74
CA VAL A 80 1.35 5.20 2.84
C VAL A 80 1.66 6.60 2.33
N ASP A 81 2.39 6.74 1.24
CA ASP A 81 2.68 8.05 0.64
C ASP A 81 1.38 8.77 0.26
N HIS A 82 0.41 8.06 -0.32
CA HIS A 82 -0.91 8.63 -0.63
C HIS A 82 -1.75 8.98 0.61
N LEU A 83 -1.68 8.16 1.66
CA LEU A 83 -2.38 8.42 2.93
C LEU A 83 -1.74 9.57 3.72
N ALA A 84 -0.43 9.74 3.60
CA ALA A 84 0.32 10.84 4.21
C ALA A 84 0.13 12.17 3.45
N ALA A 85 -0.02 12.12 2.12
CA ALA A 85 -0.20 13.29 1.28
C ALA A 85 -1.58 13.97 1.40
N ARG A 86 -2.55 13.32 2.06
CA ARG A 86 -3.89 13.81 2.43
C ARG A 86 -4.61 14.65 1.36
N PRO A 87 -5.55 14.10 0.58
CA PRO A 87 -6.78 14.82 0.28
C PRO A 87 -7.71 14.67 1.49
N VAL A 88 -7.95 15.76 2.21
CA VAL A 88 -9.16 15.90 3.05
C VAL A 88 -10.38 16.02 2.16
#